data_AF-A0A9Q0ZJX1-F1
#
_entry.id   AF-A0A9Q0ZJX1-F1
#
_cell.length_a   1.000
_cell.length_b   1.000
_cell.length_c   1.000
_cell.angle_alpha   90.00
_cell.angle_beta   90.00
_cell.angle_gamma   90.00
#
_symmetry.space_group_name_H-M   'P 1'
#
loop_
_entity.id
_entity.type
_entity.pdbx_description
1 polymer ?
#
loop_
_entity_poly.entity_id
_entity_poly.type
_entity_poly.pdbx_seq_one_letter_code
_entity_poly.pdbx_strand_id
1 'polypeptide(L)'
;MAALLNVFSHLYTSTMSFFNLLLLKTLFLIRSLAPGSKFTNPDNLFRIICAQYLSLVEKANPAIHYSEKSARKQSRECAVCLSEFMKGERVRRLRCNHTFHKECLDRWLQQYLATCPLCRTRVLPDEIVVNYHQLQDNIRNGGSYDDTVFLLSALYDCSLKKTCLR
;
A
#
# COMPACT_ATOMS: atom_id res chain seq x y z
N MET A 1 -2.80 -25.78 -61.21
CA MET A 1 -1.78 -25.42 -60.21
C MET A 1 -2.27 -24.34 -59.23
N ALA A 2 -2.76 -23.18 -59.71
CA ALA A 2 -3.23 -22.09 -58.82
C ALA A 2 -4.44 -22.44 -57.93
N ALA A 3 -5.42 -23.20 -58.45
CA ALA A 3 -6.59 -23.61 -57.67
C ALA A 3 -6.23 -24.52 -56.49
N LEU A 4 -5.26 -25.43 -56.66
CA LEU A 4 -4.80 -26.32 -55.59
C LEU A 4 -4.07 -25.53 -54.48
N LEU A 5 -3.18 -24.61 -54.85
CA LEU A 5 -2.47 -23.75 -53.89
C LEU A 5 -3.44 -22.88 -53.06
N ASN A 6 -4.51 -22.38 -53.68
CA ASN A 6 -5.56 -21.62 -52.97
C ASN A 6 -6.39 -22.49 -52.01
N VAL A 7 -6.66 -23.75 -52.38
CA VAL A 7 -7.35 -24.69 -51.50
C VAL A 7 -6.48 -25.05 -50.30
N PHE A 8 -5.18 -25.28 -50.51
CA PHE A 8 -4.24 -25.55 -49.41
C PHE A 8 -4.05 -24.35 -48.49
N SER A 9 -3.98 -23.11 -49.02
CA SER A 9 -3.85 -21.91 -48.19
C SER A 9 -5.12 -21.62 -47.39
N HIS A 10 -6.31 -21.85 -47.96
CA HIS A 10 -7.59 -21.72 -47.25
C HIS A 10 -7.72 -22.78 -46.14
N LEU A 11 -7.33 -24.02 -46.42
CA LEU A 11 -7.32 -25.10 -45.41
C LEU A 11 -6.31 -24.80 -44.29
N TYR A 12 -5.13 -24.26 -44.62
CA TYR A 12 -4.12 -23.87 -43.65
C TYR A 12 -4.60 -22.72 -42.75
N THR A 13 -5.16 -21.65 -43.32
CA THR A 13 -5.67 -20.51 -42.54
C THR A 13 -6.85 -20.89 -41.66
N SER A 14 -7.76 -21.73 -42.16
CA SER A 14 -8.89 -22.25 -41.39
C SER A 14 -8.48 -23.16 -40.24
N THR A 15 -7.45 -23.99 -40.45
CA THR A 15 -6.94 -24.87 -39.38
C THR A 15 -6.17 -24.05 -38.34
N MET A 16 -5.29 -23.13 -38.78
CA MET A 16 -4.57 -22.23 -37.88
C MET A 16 -5.51 -21.34 -37.05
N SER A 17 -6.56 -20.79 -37.64
CA SER A 17 -7.54 -19.97 -36.90
C SER A 17 -8.28 -20.81 -35.86
N PHE A 18 -8.68 -22.04 -36.20
CA PHE A 18 -9.30 -22.97 -35.26
C PHE A 18 -8.37 -23.33 -34.09
N PHE A 19 -7.10 -23.64 -34.37
CA PHE A 19 -6.12 -23.92 -33.32
C PHE A 19 -5.85 -22.71 -32.43
N ASN A 20 -5.79 -21.50 -32.99
CA ASN A 20 -5.64 -20.27 -32.21
C ASN A 20 -6.87 -20.01 -31.32
N LEU A 21 -8.09 -20.20 -31.85
CA LEU A 21 -9.32 -20.08 -31.06
C LEU A 21 -9.41 -21.13 -29.96
N LEU A 22 -8.99 -22.37 -30.25
CA LEU A 22 -8.91 -23.43 -29.26
C LEU A 22 -7.87 -23.10 -28.18
N LEU A 23 -6.69 -22.60 -28.56
CA LEU A 23 -5.65 -22.14 -27.63
C LEU A 23 -6.13 -20.98 -26.76
N LEU A 24 -6.80 -19.97 -27.33
CA LEU A 24 -7.36 -18.85 -26.57
C LEU A 24 -8.43 -19.32 -25.58
N LYS A 25 -9.28 -20.27 -25.98
CA LYS A 25 -10.33 -20.84 -25.13
C LYS A 25 -9.75 -21.72 -24.02
N THR A 26 -8.72 -22.52 -24.30
CA THR A 26 -8.04 -23.29 -23.26
C THR A 26 -7.28 -22.38 -22.31
N LEU A 27 -6.63 -21.31 -22.78
CA LEU A 27 -6.01 -20.30 -21.91
C LEU A 27 -7.05 -19.57 -21.04
N PHE A 28 -8.23 -19.26 -21.57
CA PHE A 28 -9.33 -18.66 -20.80
C PHE A 28 -9.87 -19.64 -19.74
N LEU A 29 -10.07 -20.91 -20.10
CA LEU A 29 -10.49 -21.95 -19.16
C LEU A 29 -9.44 -22.23 -18.10
N ILE A 30 -8.15 -22.30 -18.47
CA ILE A 30 -7.04 -22.44 -17.53
C ILE A 30 -7.00 -21.24 -16.57
N ARG A 31 -7.24 -20.01 -17.05
CA ARG A 31 -7.37 -18.82 -16.18
C ARG A 31 -8.60 -18.85 -15.28
N SER A 32 -9.69 -19.47 -15.73
CA SER A 32 -10.94 -19.62 -14.95
C SER A 32 -10.89 -20.77 -13.95
N LEU A 33 -10.08 -21.80 -14.21
CA LEU A 33 -9.86 -22.98 -13.36
C LEU A 33 -8.66 -22.83 -12.44
N ALA A 34 -7.68 -22.00 -12.81
CA ALA A 34 -6.70 -21.47 -11.88
C ALA A 34 -7.49 -20.64 -10.86
N PRO A 35 -7.64 -21.13 -9.62
CA PRO A 35 -8.14 -20.28 -8.56
C PRO A 35 -7.21 -19.08 -8.54
N GLY A 36 -7.75 -17.86 -8.64
CA GLY A 36 -6.97 -16.62 -8.64
C GLY A 36 -5.78 -16.79 -7.72
N SER A 37 -4.59 -16.77 -8.31
CA SER A 37 -3.37 -17.29 -7.70
C SER A 37 -3.28 -16.76 -6.27
N LYS A 38 -3.47 -17.65 -5.29
CA LYS A 38 -3.06 -17.40 -3.90
C LYS A 38 -1.54 -17.40 -3.88
N PHE A 39 -0.91 -16.43 -4.52
CA PHE A 39 0.53 -16.35 -4.66
C PHE A 39 1.12 -15.04 -4.11
N THR A 40 0.39 -14.36 -3.23
CA THR A 40 1.06 -13.71 -2.11
C THR A 40 0.39 -14.23 -0.84
N ASN A 41 1.17 -14.65 0.14
CA ASN A 41 0.63 -14.81 1.48
C ASN A 41 -0.04 -13.46 1.83
N PRO A 42 -1.33 -13.40 2.19
CA PRO A 42 -1.98 -12.14 2.58
C PRO A 42 -1.17 -11.38 3.63
N ASP A 43 -0.43 -12.09 4.49
CA ASP A 43 0.51 -11.50 5.44
C ASP A 43 1.64 -10.71 4.78
N ASN A 44 2.19 -11.19 3.66
CA ASN A 44 3.26 -10.51 2.94
C ASN A 44 2.76 -9.23 2.28
N LEU A 45 1.57 -9.27 1.65
CA LEU A 45 0.99 -8.08 1.02
C LEU A 45 0.62 -7.02 2.07
N PHE A 46 0.02 -7.46 3.19
CA PHE A 46 -0.25 -6.59 4.32
C PHE A 46 1.02 -5.91 4.85
N ARG A 47 2.12 -6.66 4.98
CA ARG A 47 3.42 -6.11 5.40
C ARG A 47 3.96 -5.06 4.42
N ILE A 48 3.86 -5.29 3.11
CA ILE A 48 4.30 -4.35 2.08
C ILE A 48 3.52 -3.04 2.20
N ILE A 49 2.20 -3.11 2.33
CA ILE A 49 1.34 -1.92 2.43
C ILE A 49 1.57 -1.16 3.73
N CYS A 50 1.72 -1.87 4.85
CA CYS A 50 2.08 -1.26 6.12
C CYS A 50 3.42 -0.54 6.03
N ALA A 51 4.42 -1.15 5.40
CA ALA A 51 5.74 -0.54 5.21
C ALA A 51 5.65 0.71 4.31
N GLN A 52 4.88 0.64 3.22
CA GLN A 52 4.68 1.76 2.32
C GLN A 52 3.98 2.93 3.03
N TYR A 53 2.91 2.66 3.78
CA TYR A 53 2.20 3.68 4.55
C TYR A 53 3.11 4.32 5.60
N LEU A 54 3.87 3.53 6.37
CA LEU A 54 4.83 4.05 7.34
C LEU A 54 5.98 4.83 6.70
N SER A 55 6.36 4.52 5.46
CA SER A 55 7.34 5.33 4.72
C SER A 55 6.82 6.75 4.43
N LEU A 56 5.50 6.90 4.19
CA LEU A 56 4.86 8.20 4.02
C LEU A 56 4.82 8.97 5.34
N VAL A 57 4.54 8.28 6.46
CA VAL A 57 4.62 8.86 7.81
C VAL A 57 6.04 9.33 8.09
N GLU A 58 7.06 8.52 7.79
CA GLU A 58 8.47 8.87 7.97
C GLU A 58 8.86 10.10 7.15
N LYS A 59 8.44 10.18 5.88
CA LYS A 59 8.70 11.34 5.02
C LYS A 59 8.01 12.61 5.55
N ALA A 60 6.80 12.48 6.10
CA ALA A 60 6.02 13.62 6.58
C ALA A 60 6.44 14.11 7.98
N ASN A 61 6.82 13.18 8.87
CA ASN A 61 7.15 13.43 10.27
C ASN A 61 8.32 12.51 10.70
N PRO A 62 9.56 12.80 10.29
CA PRO A 62 10.70 11.91 10.51
C PRO A 62 10.98 11.69 12.00
N ALA A 63 11.41 10.48 12.34
CA ALA A 63 11.79 10.16 13.70
C ALA A 63 13.16 10.76 14.03
N ILE A 64 13.29 11.31 15.23
CA ILE A 64 14.53 11.85 15.77
C ILE A 64 14.91 11.11 17.05
N HIS A 65 16.17 11.19 17.44
CA HIS A 65 16.59 10.73 18.76
C HIS A 65 16.23 11.77 19.82
N TYR A 66 15.55 11.32 20.88
CA TYR A 66 15.20 12.17 22.00
C TYR A 66 16.46 12.65 22.72
N SER A 67 16.44 13.94 23.10
CA SER A 67 17.47 14.56 23.92
C SER A 67 16.83 15.30 25.10
N GLU A 68 17.44 15.21 26.27
CA GLU A 68 16.95 15.91 27.47
C GLU A 68 16.98 17.45 27.30
N LYS A 69 17.87 17.97 26.43
CA LYS A 69 17.94 19.41 26.12
C LYS A 69 16.65 19.91 25.45
N SER A 70 15.97 19.09 24.64
CA SER A 70 14.68 19.43 24.02
C SER A 70 13.48 19.36 24.98
N ALA A 71 13.63 18.71 26.13
CA ALA A 71 12.55 18.45 27.08
C ALA A 71 12.05 19.70 27.82
N ARG A 72 12.85 20.77 27.90
CA ARG A 72 12.48 22.00 28.64
C ARG A 72 11.26 22.73 28.07
N LYS A 73 10.81 22.36 26.86
CA LYS A 73 9.65 22.97 26.17
C LYS A 73 8.53 21.98 25.84
N GLN A 74 8.62 20.70 26.22
CA GLN A 74 7.71 19.64 25.77
C GLN A 74 7.39 18.62 26.88
N SER A 75 6.36 17.79 26.66
CA SER A 75 6.08 16.65 27.53
C SER A 75 7.28 15.70 27.56
N ARG A 76 7.60 15.19 28.75
CA ARG A 76 8.68 14.21 28.97
C ARG A 76 8.22 12.76 28.85
N GLU A 77 6.96 12.57 28.52
CA GLU A 77 6.28 11.29 28.52
C GLU A 77 5.50 11.11 27.22
N CYS A 78 5.43 9.87 26.76
CA CYS A 78 4.60 9.46 25.65
C CYS A 78 3.17 9.21 26.12
N ALA A 79 2.21 10.04 25.69
CA ALA A 79 0.81 9.90 26.09
C ALA A 79 0.09 8.64 25.53
N VAL A 80 0.78 7.82 24.73
CA VAL A 80 0.23 6.55 24.21
C VAL A 80 0.60 5.36 25.10
N CYS A 81 1.85 5.27 25.53
CA CYS A 81 2.32 4.18 26.41
C CYS A 81 2.51 4.60 27.87
N LEU A 82 2.31 5.88 28.19
CA LEU A 82 2.45 6.45 29.52
C LEU A 82 3.84 6.21 30.15
N SER A 83 4.87 6.21 29.29
CA SER A 83 6.27 6.00 29.69
C SER A 83 7.11 7.24 29.38
N GLU A 84 8.03 7.57 30.27
CA GLU A 84 8.99 8.67 30.08
C GLU A 84 9.90 8.42 28.87
N PHE A 85 10.31 9.51 28.22
CA PHE A 85 11.29 9.45 27.15
C PHE A 85 12.70 9.34 27.70
N MET A 86 13.43 8.32 27.24
CA MET A 86 14.84 8.13 27.55
C MET A 86 15.75 8.69 26.45
N LYS A 87 16.92 9.19 26.84
CA LYS A 87 17.92 9.73 25.91
C LYS A 87 18.27 8.67 24.85
N GLY A 88 18.22 9.07 23.58
CA GLY A 88 18.52 8.17 22.46
C GLY A 88 17.33 7.36 21.95
N GLU A 89 16.17 7.39 22.61
CA GLU A 89 14.96 6.77 22.07
C GLU A 89 14.50 7.47 20.80
N ARG A 90 13.90 6.69 19.89
CA ARG A 90 13.34 7.23 18.65
C ARG A 90 11.95 7.80 18.93
N VAL A 91 11.80 9.10 18.77
CA VAL A 91 10.55 9.83 18.96
C VAL A 91 10.16 10.55 17.68
N ARG A 92 8.87 10.77 17.49
CA ARG A 92 8.33 11.63 16.43
C ARG A 92 7.67 12.84 17.08
N ARG A 93 8.03 14.02 16.59
CA ARG A 93 7.33 15.27 16.91
C ARG A 93 6.41 15.63 15.75
N LEU A 94 5.12 15.74 16.03
CA LEU A 94 4.12 16.15 15.05
C LEU A 94 4.13 17.68 14.86
N ARG A 95 3.49 18.15 13.78
CA ARG A 95 3.33 19.59 13.48
C ARG A 95 2.55 20.35 14.55
N CYS A 96 1.69 19.67 15.29
CA CYS A 96 0.98 20.19 16.46
C CYS A 96 1.85 20.23 17.74
N ASN A 97 3.16 19.99 17.62
CA ASN A 97 4.18 19.98 18.68
C ASN A 97 4.09 18.86 19.73
N HIS A 98 3.11 17.96 19.63
CA HIS A 98 3.04 16.76 20.45
C HIS A 98 4.09 15.73 20.02
N THR A 99 4.72 15.09 21.01
CA THR A 99 5.81 14.13 20.82
C THR A 99 5.41 12.75 21.36
N PHE A 100 5.77 11.70 20.64
CA PHE A 100 5.45 10.30 20.97
C PHE A 100 6.64 9.41 20.59
N HIS A 101 6.75 8.21 21.18
CA HIS A 101 7.67 7.19 20.64
C HIS A 101 7.29 6.87 19.20
N LYS A 102 8.30 6.69 18.35
CA LYS A 102 8.11 6.33 16.94
C LYS A 102 7.15 5.16 16.79
N GLU A 103 7.38 4.09 17.55
CA GLU A 103 6.62 2.84 17.46
C GLU A 103 5.19 2.97 18.02
N CYS A 104 4.99 3.81 19.04
CA CYS A 104 3.66 4.07 19.59
C CYS A 104 2.81 4.86 18.59
N LEU A 105 3.39 5.89 17.98
CA LEU A 105 2.69 6.70 16.99
C LEU A 105 2.48 5.93 15.68
N ASP A 106 3.47 5.17 15.20
CA ASP A 106 3.34 4.36 13.99
C ASP A 106 2.16 3.37 14.11
N ARG A 107 2.04 2.67 15.25
CA ARG A 107 0.91 1.77 15.53
C ARG A 107 -0.42 2.51 15.58
N TRP A 108 -0.46 3.68 16.23
CA TRP A 108 -1.67 4.51 16.30
C TRP A 108 -2.18 4.92 14.92
N LEU A 109 -1.27 5.38 14.05
CA LEU A 109 -1.61 5.89 12.72
C LEU A 109 -2.08 4.80 11.74
N GLN A 110 -1.84 3.53 12.05
CA GLN A 110 -2.29 2.37 11.25
C GLN A 110 -3.72 1.90 11.59
N GLN A 111 -4.35 2.40 12.65
CA GLN A 111 -5.63 1.85 13.13
C GLN A 111 -6.86 2.45 12.47
N TYR A 112 -7.10 3.77 12.60
CA TYR A 112 -8.37 4.37 12.17
C TYR A 112 -8.21 5.75 11.52
N LEU A 113 -7.53 6.68 12.19
CA LEU A 113 -7.38 8.06 11.74
C LEU A 113 -5.94 8.48 11.97
N ALA A 114 -5.25 8.89 10.89
CA ALA A 114 -3.88 9.38 10.96
C ALA A 114 -3.81 10.78 11.62
N THR A 115 -4.12 10.82 12.91
CA THR A 115 -4.31 12.04 13.69
C THR A 115 -3.49 11.98 14.98
N CYS A 116 -3.20 13.14 15.54
CA CYS A 116 -2.52 13.25 16.82
C CYS A 116 -3.41 12.64 17.94
N PRO A 117 -2.87 11.73 18.77
CA PRO A 117 -3.59 11.16 19.91
C PRO A 117 -4.13 12.20 20.92
N LEU A 118 -3.47 13.36 21.02
CA LEU A 118 -3.81 14.40 22.00
C LEU A 118 -4.78 15.45 21.48
N CYS A 119 -4.57 15.95 20.25
CA CYS A 119 -5.34 17.09 19.73
C CYS A 119 -6.06 16.81 18.42
N ARG A 120 -6.01 15.57 17.91
CA ARG A 120 -6.66 15.12 16.68
C ARG A 120 -6.25 15.87 15.40
N THR A 121 -5.22 16.71 15.44
CA THR A 121 -4.64 17.32 14.24
C THR A 121 -4.15 16.24 13.28
N ARG A 122 -4.47 16.41 12.00
CA ARG A 122 -4.13 15.46 10.93
C ARG A 122 -2.62 15.37 10.72
N VAL A 123 -2.12 14.15 10.63
CA VAL A 123 -0.71 13.81 10.40
C VAL A 123 -0.44 13.55 8.91
N LEU A 124 -1.41 12.95 8.23
CA LEU A 124 -1.44 12.71 6.78
C LEU A 124 -2.73 13.28 6.17
N PRO A 125 -2.78 13.53 4.86
CA PRO A 125 -4.03 13.88 4.18
C PRO A 125 -4.98 12.70 4.15
N ASP A 126 -6.29 13.00 4.21
CA ASP A 126 -7.36 12.00 4.24
C ASP A 126 -7.29 11.03 3.05
N GLU A 127 -6.98 11.51 1.85
CA GLU A 127 -6.87 10.67 0.65
C GLU A 127 -5.93 9.47 0.86
N ILE A 128 -4.76 9.71 1.48
CA ILE A 128 -3.77 8.65 1.76
C ILE A 128 -4.32 7.68 2.81
N VAL A 129 -4.97 8.21 3.84
CA VAL A 129 -5.50 7.43 4.97
C VAL A 129 -6.65 6.53 4.52
N VAL A 130 -7.58 7.09 3.74
CA VAL A 130 -8.72 6.37 3.16
C VAL A 130 -8.23 5.27 2.24
N ASN A 131 -7.30 5.56 1.33
CA ASN A 131 -6.74 4.55 0.43
C ASN A 131 -6.07 3.41 1.21
N TYR A 132 -5.28 3.73 2.24
CA TYR A 132 -4.63 2.72 3.09
C TYR A 132 -5.63 1.78 3.77
N HIS A 133 -6.71 2.33 4.36
CA HIS A 133 -7.73 1.49 5.00
C HIS A 133 -8.55 0.67 4.00
N GLN A 134 -8.88 1.25 2.84
CA GLN A 134 -9.54 0.49 1.76
C GLN A 134 -8.69 -0.69 1.27
N LEU A 135 -7.38 -0.50 1.13
CA LEU A 135 -6.43 -1.56 0.81
C LEU A 135 -6.38 -2.65 1.88
N GLN A 136 -6.25 -2.24 3.14
CA GLN A 136 -6.20 -3.14 4.27
C GLN A 136 -7.46 -4.01 4.35
N ASP A 137 -8.64 -3.41 4.19
CA ASP A 137 -9.92 -4.11 4.21
C ASP A 137 -10.08 -5.03 3.01
N ASN A 138 -9.69 -4.59 1.81
CA ASN A 138 -9.74 -5.42 0.61
C ASN A 138 -8.87 -6.67 0.77
N ILE A 139 -7.66 -6.55 1.30
CA ILE A 139 -6.75 -7.70 1.52
C ILE A 139 -7.28 -8.64 2.58
N ARG A 140 -7.77 -8.10 3.70
CA ARG A 140 -8.33 -8.90 4.78
C ARG A 140 -9.55 -9.71 4.32
N ASN A 141 -10.34 -9.15 3.42
CA ASN A 141 -11.53 -9.79 2.86
C ASN A 141 -11.24 -10.69 1.64
N GLY A 142 -9.98 -10.85 1.24
CA GLY A 142 -9.60 -11.68 0.09
C GLY A 142 -10.06 -11.10 -1.26
N GLY A 143 -10.04 -9.77 -1.39
CA GLY A 143 -10.44 -9.04 -2.59
C GLY A 143 -9.64 -9.40 -3.85
N SER A 144 -10.20 -9.05 -5.01
CA SER A 144 -9.60 -9.33 -6.31
C SER A 144 -8.24 -8.66 -6.47
N TYR A 145 -7.30 -9.34 -7.12
CA TYR A 145 -5.95 -8.82 -7.40
C TYR A 145 -5.99 -7.47 -8.13
N ASP A 146 -6.88 -7.32 -9.11
CA ASP A 146 -7.00 -6.08 -9.89
C ASP A 146 -7.34 -4.87 -9.01
N ASP A 147 -8.19 -5.07 -7.99
CA ASP A 147 -8.56 -4.02 -7.04
C ASP A 147 -7.37 -3.65 -6.12
N THR A 148 -6.60 -4.65 -5.65
CA THR A 148 -5.42 -4.40 -4.81
C THR A 148 -4.32 -3.64 -5.56
N VAL A 149 -4.07 -3.98 -6.82
CA VAL A 149 -3.06 -3.33 -7.66
C VAL A 149 -3.45 -1.88 -7.94
N PHE A 150 -4.72 -1.64 -8.25
CA PHE A 150 -5.25 -0.29 -8.46
C PHE A 150 -5.14 0.58 -7.21
N LEU A 151 -5.46 0.05 -6.03
CA LEU A 151 -5.36 0.82 -4.80
C LEU A 151 -3.90 1.04 -4.37
N LEU A 152 -3.01 0.07 -4.62
CA LEU A 152 -1.56 0.21 -4.39
C LEU A 152 -0.98 1.33 -5.25
N SER A 153 -1.32 1.37 -6.54
CA SER A 153 -0.85 2.44 -7.44
C SER A 153 -1.37 3.81 -6.98
N ALA A 154 -2.60 3.90 -6.49
CA ALA A 154 -3.13 5.15 -5.91
C ALA A 154 -2.32 5.63 -4.67
N LEU A 155 -1.84 4.72 -3.83
CA LEU A 155 -0.92 5.07 -2.73
C LEU A 155 0.46 5.53 -3.23
N TYR A 156 0.98 4.93 -4.31
CA TYR A 156 2.24 5.34 -4.94
C TYR A 156 2.12 6.70 -5.64
N ASP A 157 1.05 6.94 -6.39
CA ASP A 157 0.85 8.18 -7.16
C ASP A 157 0.59 9.40 -6.26
N CYS A 158 -0.06 9.21 -5.10
CA CYS A 158 -0.21 10.29 -4.12
C CYS A 158 1.16 10.70 -3.51
N SER A 159 2.14 9.79 -3.48
CA SER A 159 3.53 10.11 -3.11
C SER A 159 4.23 10.99 -4.14
N LEU A 160 3.91 10.82 -5.44
CA LEU A 160 4.49 11.56 -6.57
C LEU A 160 3.82 12.93 -6.81
N LYS A 161 2.50 13.06 -6.60
CA LYS A 161 1.81 14.35 -6.81
C LYS A 161 2.26 15.45 -5.83
N LYS A 162 2.77 15.10 -4.65
CA LYS A 162 3.34 16.08 -3.69
C LYS A 162 4.74 16.56 -4.03
N THR A 163 5.47 15.90 -4.94
CA THR A 163 6.76 16.40 -5.44
C THR A 163 6.62 17.47 -6.52
N CYS A 164 5.40 17.75 -7.00
CA CYS A 164 5.15 18.74 -8.07
C CYS A 164 4.49 20.04 -7.58
N LEU A 165 4.22 20.18 -6.27
CA LEU A 165 3.70 21.41 -5.64
C LEU A 165 4.74 22.01 -4.69
N ARG A 166 5.93 22.32 -5.20
CA ARG A 166 6.91 23.17 -4.52
C ARG A 166 7.55 24.13 -5.49
#